data_AF-A0A831PI40-F1
#
_entry.id   AF-A0A831PI40-F1
#
_cell.length_a   1.000
_cell.length_b   1.000
_cell.length_c   1.000
_cell.angle_alpha   90.00
_cell.angle_beta   90.00
_cell.angle_gamma   90.00
#
_symmetry.space_group_name_H-M   'P 1'
#
loop_
_entity.id
_entity.type
_entity.pdbx_description
1 polymer ?
#
loop_
_entity_poly.entity_id
_entity_poly.type
_entity_poly.pdbx_seq_one_letter_code
_entity_poly.pdbx_strand_id
1 'polypeptide(L)'
;MRTLGIDLGSRKVKFAAMDDEKLLWLREFDTISFYRRYGGLRDGALTIDFPALDLFDGQEKAEAMVVTGYGRNTINLAGARVIPEIQAHVAGARFQTGLETFTLLDLGG
;
A
#
# COMPACT_ATOMS: atom_id res chain seq x y z
N MET A 1 15.66 5.25 -5.16
CA MET A 1 14.95 5.47 -3.88
C MET A 1 13.91 4.39 -3.72
N ARG A 2 14.04 3.58 -2.67
CA ARG A 2 13.14 2.44 -2.46
C ARG A 2 11.86 2.85 -1.73
N THR A 3 10.72 2.66 -2.38
CA THR A 3 9.40 3.05 -1.85
C THR A 3 8.48 1.85 -1.71
N LEU A 4 7.67 1.84 -0.64
CA LEU A 4 6.61 0.85 -0.43
C LEU A 4 5.23 1.51 -0.57
N GLY A 5 4.48 1.11 -1.59
CA GLY A 5 3.06 1.44 -1.76
C GLY A 5 2.17 0.39 -1.09
N ILE A 6 1.14 0.82 -0.38
CA ILE A 6 0.19 -0.05 0.31
C ILE A 6 -1.24 0.38 -0.01
N ASP A 7 -2.06 -0.55 -0.49
CA ASP A 7 -3.51 -0.37 -0.65
C ASP A 7 -4.24 -1.25 0.37
N LEU A 8 -4.83 -0.62 1.39
CA LEU A 8 -5.61 -1.25 2.45
C LEU A 8 -7.07 -1.41 1.97
N GLY A 9 -7.29 -2.33 1.04
CA GLY A 9 -8.62 -2.62 0.50
C GLY A 9 -9.51 -3.43 1.45
N SER A 10 -10.81 -3.44 1.19
CA SER A 10 -11.81 -4.16 2.00
C SER A 10 -11.67 -5.69 1.96
N ARG A 11 -11.21 -6.24 0.82
CA ARG A 11 -11.02 -7.68 0.61
C ARG A 11 -9.56 -8.10 0.51
N LYS A 12 -8.74 -7.22 -0.06
CA LYS A 12 -7.31 -7.46 -0.24
C LYS A 12 -6.52 -6.27 0.28
N VAL A 13 -5.46 -6.55 1.04
CA VAL A 13 -4.38 -5.61 1.27
C VAL A 13 -3.29 -5.89 0.25
N LYS A 14 -2.86 -4.89 -0.50
CA LYS A 14 -1.88 -5.02 -1.57
C LYS A 14 -0.64 -4.20 -1.23
N PHE A 15 0.52 -4.72 -1.59
CA PHE A 15 1.80 -4.07 -1.43
C PHE A 15 2.53 -4.02 -2.77
N ALA A 16 3.18 -2.90 -3.04
CA ALA A 16 4.04 -2.70 -4.20
C ALA A 16 5.38 -2.12 -3.73
N ALA A 17 6.47 -2.84 -3.96
CA ALA A 17 7.81 -2.29 -3.74
C ALA A 17 8.38 -1.77 -5.05
N MET A 18 8.90 -0.56 -5.00
CA MET A 18 9.50 0.13 -6.13
C MET A 18 10.91 0.58 -5.75
N ASP A 19 11.82 0.58 -6.71
CA ASP A 19 13.09 1.29 -6.63
C ASP A 19 13.16 2.29 -7.77
N ASP A 20 13.00 3.57 -7.43
CA ASP A 20 12.71 4.64 -8.38
C ASP A 20 11.51 4.28 -9.29
N GLU A 21 11.72 4.17 -10.59
CA GLU A 21 10.68 3.84 -11.58
C GLU A 21 10.58 2.33 -11.87
N LYS A 22 11.29 1.50 -11.10
CA LYS A 22 11.30 0.05 -11.30
C LYS A 22 10.44 -0.64 -10.26
N LEU A 23 9.40 -1.34 -10.73
CA LEU A 23 8.65 -2.27 -9.90
C LEU A 23 9.53 -3.47 -9.53
N LEU A 24 9.72 -3.69 -8.23
CA LEU A 24 10.49 -4.82 -7.70
C LEU A 24 9.60 -6.04 -7.49
N TRP A 25 8.48 -5.85 -6.79
CA TRP A 25 7.54 -6.93 -6.51
C TRP A 25 6.16 -6.39 -6.11
N LEU A 26 5.17 -7.27 -6.25
CA LEU A 26 3.80 -7.10 -5.75
C LEU A 26 3.48 -8.24 -4.79
N ARG A 27 2.80 -7.94 -3.69
CA ARG A 27 2.26 -8.94 -2.75
C ARG A 27 0.83 -8.58 -2.38
N GLU A 28 0.01 -9.59 -2.13
CA GLU A 28 -1.36 -9.38 -1.64
C GLU A 28 -1.71 -10.31 -0.47
N PHE A 29 -2.61 -9.84 0.38
CA PHE A 29 -3.10 -10.56 1.55
C PHE A 29 -4.61 -10.43 1.63
N ASP A 30 -5.30 -11.46 2.13
CA ASP A 30 -6.70 -11.33 2.55
C ASP A 30 -6.82 -10.33 3.71
N THR A 31 -7.72 -9.35 3.61
CA THR A 31 -7.80 -8.22 4.56
C THR A 31 -8.08 -8.68 5.99
N ILE A 32 -9.00 -9.64 6.18
CA ILE A 32 -9.35 -10.15 7.51
C ILE A 32 -8.13 -10.84 8.13
N SER A 33 -7.52 -11.73 7.35
CA SER A 33 -6.33 -12.47 7.76
C SER A 33 -5.14 -11.57 8.04
N PHE A 34 -4.97 -10.49 7.25
CA PHE A 34 -3.92 -9.50 7.40
C PHE A 34 -4.06 -8.77 8.72
N TYR A 35 -5.24 -8.19 9.00
CA TYR A 35 -5.45 -7.47 10.26
C TYR A 35 -5.38 -8.37 11.48
N ARG A 36 -5.86 -9.61 11.39
CA ARG A 36 -5.78 -10.55 12.52
C ARG A 36 -4.34 -10.94 12.86
N ARG A 37 -3.46 -11.02 11.87
CA ARG A 37 -2.07 -11.48 12.05
C ARG A 37 -1.09 -10.35 12.29
N TYR A 38 -1.27 -9.23 11.61
CA TYR A 38 -0.28 -8.15 11.53
C TYR A 38 -0.85 -6.81 11.99
N GLY A 39 -2.17 -6.70 12.15
CA GLY A 39 -2.83 -5.49 12.64
C GLY A 39 -2.80 -5.39 14.16
N GLY A 40 -2.71 -4.16 14.65
CA GLY A 40 -2.86 -3.83 16.07
C GLY A 40 -3.53 -2.49 16.25
N LEU A 41 -3.90 -2.17 17.48
CA LEU A 41 -4.41 -0.86 17.86
C LEU A 41 -3.49 -0.26 18.93
N ARG A 42 -2.95 0.91 18.67
CA ARG A 42 -2.13 1.66 19.62
C ARG A 42 -2.59 3.11 19.64
N ASP A 43 -2.94 3.60 20.83
CA ASP A 43 -3.42 4.98 21.02
C ASP A 43 -4.59 5.35 20.09
N GLY A 44 -5.48 4.39 19.81
CA GLY A 44 -6.63 4.56 18.92
C GLY A 44 -6.30 4.55 17.42
N ALA A 45 -5.03 4.38 17.05
CA ALA A 45 -4.57 4.27 15.67
C ALA A 45 -4.26 2.82 15.29
N LEU A 46 -4.58 2.47 14.04
CA LEU A 46 -4.21 1.19 13.46
C LEU A 46 -2.68 1.12 13.28
N THR A 47 -2.08 0.04 13.75
CA THR A 47 -0.65 -0.28 13.57
C THR A 47 -0.48 -1.56 12.75
N ILE A 48 0.63 -1.66 12.01
CA ILE A 48 0.99 -2.86 11.24
C ILE A 48 2.37 -3.36 11.71
N ASP A 49 2.47 -4.64 12.02
CA ASP A 49 3.75 -5.32 12.33
C ASP A 49 4.50 -5.67 11.03
N PHE A 50 5.26 -4.69 10.52
CA PHE A 50 6.10 -4.86 9.34
C PHE A 50 7.20 -5.92 9.49
N PRO A 51 7.90 -6.03 10.64
CA PRO A 51 8.83 -7.12 10.88
C PRO A 51 8.18 -8.51 10.68
N ALA A 52 6.97 -8.73 11.22
CA ALA A 52 6.28 -10.00 11.08
C ALA A 52 5.76 -10.29 9.66
N LEU A 53 5.61 -9.26 8.82
CA LEU A 53 5.24 -9.44 7.41
C LEU A 53 6.37 -9.98 6.54
N ASP A 54 7.62 -9.85 6.99
CA ASP A 54 8.82 -10.33 6.30
C ASP A 54 8.83 -10.00 4.79
N LEU A 55 8.58 -8.71 4.49
CA LEU A 55 8.39 -8.24 3.11
C LEU A 55 9.71 -8.06 2.35
N PHE A 56 10.80 -7.86 3.07
CA PHE A 56 12.12 -7.57 2.51
C PHE A 56 13.03 -8.73 2.93
N ASP A 57 13.24 -9.69 2.03
CA ASP A 57 14.01 -10.93 2.23
C ASP A 57 15.51 -10.63 2.53
N GLY A 58 15.79 -9.97 3.66
CA GLY A 58 17.11 -9.47 4.05
C GLY A 58 17.61 -8.22 3.30
N GLN A 59 16.79 -7.63 2.42
CA GLN A 59 17.16 -6.41 1.67
C GLN A 59 16.90 -5.11 2.45
N GLU A 60 17.53 -4.01 2.02
CA GLU A 60 17.32 -2.66 2.60
C GLU A 60 15.83 -2.31 2.69
N LYS A 61 15.43 -1.81 3.86
CA LYS A 61 14.09 -1.33 4.18
C LYS A 61 13.69 -0.20 3.22
N ALA A 62 12.40 -0.07 2.96
CA ALA A 62 11.89 1.08 2.21
C ALA A 62 12.25 2.40 2.92
N GLU A 63 12.73 3.36 2.14
CA GLU A 63 13.07 4.71 2.59
C GLU A 63 11.81 5.57 2.76
N ALA A 64 10.76 5.25 1.99
CA ALA A 64 9.48 5.93 2.04
C ALA A 64 8.31 4.94 1.95
N MET A 65 7.20 5.29 2.58
CA MET A 65 5.96 4.51 2.56
C MET A 65 4.77 5.39 2.19
N VAL A 66 3.96 4.90 1.25
CA VAL A 66 2.75 5.58 0.78
C VAL A 66 1.57 4.63 0.94
N VAL A 67 0.49 5.10 1.55
CA VAL A 67 -0.66 4.28 1.90
C VAL A 67 -1.94 4.87 1.31
N THR A 68 -2.80 4.01 0.80
CA THR A 68 -4.16 4.31 0.35
C THR A 68 -5.14 3.23 0.81
N GLY A 69 -6.41 3.38 0.48
CA GLY A 69 -7.47 2.38 0.69
C GLY A 69 -8.50 2.82 1.71
N TYR A 70 -9.27 1.83 2.18
CA TYR A 70 -10.40 2.01 3.09
C TYR A 70 -9.90 2.27 4.51
N GLY A 71 -10.41 3.33 5.17
CA GLY A 71 -10.03 3.67 6.55
C GLY A 71 -9.11 4.87 6.70
N ARG A 72 -9.07 5.81 5.74
CA ARG A 72 -8.24 7.04 5.79
C ARG A 72 -8.37 7.85 7.10
N ASN A 73 -9.49 7.72 7.82
CA ASN A 73 -9.74 8.38 9.10
C ASN A 73 -9.15 7.62 10.32
N THR A 74 -8.76 6.35 10.15
CA THR A 74 -8.30 5.44 11.22
C THR A 74 -6.88 4.93 10.99
N ILE A 75 -6.36 5.10 9.77
CA ILE A 75 -5.00 4.71 9.38
C ILE A 75 -4.06 5.89 9.67
N ASN A 76 -3.71 6.08 10.93
CA ASN A 76 -2.51 6.85 11.28
C ASN A 76 -1.33 5.86 11.32
N LEU A 77 -0.95 5.35 10.15
CA LEU A 77 0.19 4.46 10.04
C LEU A 77 1.46 5.29 10.20
N ALA A 78 2.07 5.22 11.39
CA ALA A 78 3.26 6.00 11.71
C ALA A 78 4.36 5.78 10.65
N GLY A 79 4.88 6.89 10.12
CA GLY A 79 5.93 6.87 9.11
C GLY A 79 5.46 6.71 7.66
N ALA A 80 4.15 6.72 7.40
CA ALA A 80 3.61 6.65 6.05
C ALA A 80 2.87 7.93 5.62
N ARG A 81 3.00 8.27 4.33
CA ARG A 81 2.19 9.31 3.69
C ARG A 81 0.89 8.69 3.18
N VAL A 82 -0.24 9.16 3.71
CA VAL A 82 -1.56 8.74 3.22
C VAL A 82 -1.97 9.56 2.00
N ILE A 83 -2.46 8.89 0.95
CA ILE A 83 -3.01 9.53 -0.26
C ILE A 83 -4.42 9.00 -0.57
N PRO A 84 -5.26 9.76 -1.30
CA PRO A 84 -6.52 9.27 -1.82
C PRO A 84 -6.33 8.13 -2.83
N GLU A 85 -7.24 7.16 -2.77
CA GLU A 85 -7.24 5.98 -3.66
C GLU A 85 -7.33 6.33 -5.14
N ILE A 86 -8.14 7.32 -5.49
CA ILE A 86 -8.21 7.81 -6.86
C ILE A 86 -6.86 8.36 -7.36
N GLN A 87 -6.05 8.97 -6.50
CA GLN A 87 -4.72 9.46 -6.89
C GLN A 87 -3.75 8.29 -7.10
N ALA A 88 -3.80 7.28 -6.22
CA ALA A 88 -2.98 6.08 -6.36
C ALA A 88 -3.31 5.32 -7.66
N HIS A 89 -4.60 5.14 -7.95
CA HIS A 89 -5.08 4.46 -9.16
C HIS A 89 -4.68 5.21 -10.44
N VAL A 90 -4.86 6.53 -10.48
CA VAL A 90 -4.44 7.34 -11.64
C VAL A 90 -2.92 7.27 -11.83
N ALA A 91 -2.13 7.39 -10.76
CA ALA A 91 -0.67 7.30 -10.83
C ALA A 91 -0.21 5.91 -11.32
N GLY A 92 -0.80 4.84 -10.79
CA GLY A 92 -0.51 3.47 -11.22
C GLY A 92 -0.88 3.22 -12.68
N ALA A 93 -2.05 3.69 -13.12
CA ALA A 93 -2.48 3.58 -14.51
C ALA A 93 -1.53 4.33 -15.46
N ARG A 94 -1.13 5.55 -15.12
CA ARG A 94 -0.12 6.31 -15.88
C ARG A 94 1.20 5.55 -15.96
N PHE A 95 1.69 5.06 -14.83
CA PHE A 95 2.95 4.31 -14.76
C PHE A 95 2.94 3.05 -15.64
N GLN A 96 1.86 2.27 -15.59
CA GLN A 96 1.78 1.01 -16.32
C GLN A 96 1.51 1.17 -17.83
N THR A 97 0.80 2.23 -18.22
CA THR A 97 0.34 2.40 -19.62
C THR A 97 1.11 3.45 -20.39
N GLY A 98 1.78 4.38 -19.71
CA GLY A 98 2.39 5.57 -20.31
C GLY A 98 1.37 6.59 -20.85
N LEU A 99 0.07 6.40 -20.60
CA LEU A 99 -0.97 7.32 -21.08
C LEU A 99 -1.10 8.53 -20.15
N GLU A 100 -1.12 9.72 -20.74
CA GLU A 100 -1.36 10.97 -20.01
C GLU A 100 -2.85 11.34 -19.91
N THR A 101 -3.66 10.87 -20.89
CA THR A 101 -5.09 11.16 -20.96
C THR A 101 -5.86 9.85 -21.18
N PHE A 102 -6.74 9.51 -20.25
CA PHE A 102 -7.55 8.28 -20.29
C PHE A 102 -8.79 8.42 -19.41
N THR A 103 -9.78 7.56 -19.66
CA THR A 103 -10.88 7.31 -18.72
C THR A 103 -10.53 6.08 -17.91
N LEU A 104 -10.47 6.22 -16.58
CA LEU A 104 -10.24 5.09 -15.68
C LEU A 104 -11.57 4.58 -15.13
N LEU A 105 -11.84 3.30 -15.34
CA LEU A 105 -12.94 2.60 -14.70
C LEU A 105 -12.37 1.62 -13.68
N ASP A 106 -12.47 1.96 -12.39
CA ASP A 106 -12.11 1.06 -11.29
C ASP A 106 -13.35 0.30 -10.81
N LEU A 107 -13.28 -1.03 -10.87
CA LEU A 107 -14.35 -1.94 -10.49
C LEU A 107 -13.90 -2.77 -9.28
N GLY A 108 -14.12 -2.21 -8.09
CA GLY A 108 -13.93 -2.92 -6.84
C GLY A 108 -14.98 -4.02 -6.63
N GLY A 109 -14.64 -4.97 -5.77
CA GLY A 109 -15.59 -5.97 -5.27
C GLY A 109 -16.61 -5.37 -4.31
#